data_AF-A0A1A2JRB0-F1
#
_entry.id   AF-A0A1A2JRB0-F1
#
_cell.length_a   1.000
_cell.length_b   1.000
_cell.length_c   1.000
_cell.angle_alpha   90.00
_cell.angle_beta   90.00
_cell.angle_gamma   90.00
#
_symmetry.space_group_name_H-M   'P 1'
#
loop_
_entity.id
_entity.type
_entity.pdbx_description
1 polymer ?
#
loop_
_entity_poly.entity_id
_entity_poly.type
_entity_poly.pdbx_seq_one_letter_code
_entity_poly.pdbx_strand_id
1 'polypeptide(L)'
;MTQTERLPAYTEAHPPTPSSDDLRAQIPGWGADLDPKDRPSNPKLRQDLPTETHWDFPERQPEKWPRERSVEHRFLTPVFGTAQPPSGISGMLRKYAYKKFSEGRAAHWLILLYADRVDAVEHHVRSFLTTRPDNPITETGIKSEVTHHGIQSRLGRKRSDLAHIWMDPFIVAGPWILGGQAIASLARKAVQAAGRNGERGDRN
;
A
#
# COMPACT_ATOMS: atom_id res chain seq x y z
N MET A 1 -26.59 -14.30 -15.60
CA MET A 1 -25.15 -14.43 -15.85
C MET A 1 -24.39 -14.21 -14.56
N THR A 2 -23.96 -15.28 -13.90
CA THR A 2 -23.06 -15.22 -12.74
C THR A 2 -21.72 -14.65 -13.18
N GLN A 3 -21.10 -13.78 -12.37
CA GLN A 3 -19.85 -13.07 -12.71
C GLN A 3 -18.65 -13.97 -13.08
N THR A 4 -18.77 -15.29 -12.92
CA THR A 4 -17.78 -16.32 -13.20
C THR A 4 -17.54 -16.57 -14.70
N GLU A 5 -18.43 -16.13 -15.59
CA GLU A 5 -18.47 -16.63 -16.98
C GLU A 5 -17.65 -15.83 -18.01
N ARG A 6 -16.99 -14.73 -17.61
CA ARG A 6 -15.99 -14.10 -18.48
C ARG A 6 -14.63 -14.63 -18.08
N LEU A 7 -14.05 -15.43 -18.97
CA LEU A 7 -12.68 -15.93 -18.88
C LEU A 7 -11.73 -14.81 -18.40
N PRO A 8 -10.83 -15.08 -17.45
CA PRO A 8 -9.83 -14.10 -17.06
C PRO A 8 -9.02 -13.70 -18.30
N ALA A 9 -8.54 -12.46 -18.35
CA ALA A 9 -7.77 -11.91 -19.47
C ALA A 9 -6.41 -12.63 -19.73
N TYR A 10 -6.16 -13.75 -19.05
CA TYR A 10 -4.91 -14.49 -18.98
C TYR A 10 -5.13 -16.00 -19.12
N THR A 11 -6.05 -16.41 -20.00
CA THR A 11 -6.18 -17.82 -20.42
C THR A 11 -5.51 -18.03 -21.78
N GLU A 12 -5.13 -19.27 -22.09
CA GLU A 12 -4.72 -19.68 -23.43
C GLU A 12 -5.73 -19.26 -24.51
N ALA A 13 -7.03 -19.29 -24.20
CA ALA A 13 -8.08 -18.82 -25.08
C ALA A 13 -7.97 -17.31 -25.32
N HIS A 14 -7.44 -16.93 -26.49
CA HIS A 14 -7.47 -15.55 -26.97
C HIS A 14 -8.93 -15.12 -27.21
N PRO A 15 -9.32 -13.86 -26.90
CA PRO A 15 -10.63 -13.36 -27.27
C PRO A 15 -10.86 -13.51 -28.79
N PRO A 16 -12.10 -13.72 -29.25
CA PRO A 16 -12.37 -13.89 -30.67
C PRO A 16 -11.84 -12.68 -31.45
N THR A 17 -10.90 -12.92 -32.35
CA THR A 17 -10.34 -11.92 -33.25
C THR A 17 -11.28 -11.78 -34.46
N PRO A 18 -11.73 -10.55 -34.81
CA PRO A 18 -12.45 -10.32 -36.06
C PRO A 18 -11.63 -10.74 -37.28
N SER A 19 -12.29 -11.04 -38.40
CA SER A 19 -11.59 -11.42 -39.62
C SER A 19 -10.83 -10.22 -40.22
N SER A 20 -9.76 -10.49 -40.98
CA SER A 20 -9.01 -9.45 -41.68
C SER A 20 -9.86 -8.62 -42.64
N ASP A 21 -10.92 -9.20 -43.21
CA ASP A 21 -11.84 -8.50 -44.11
C ASP A 21 -12.74 -7.54 -43.33
N ASP A 22 -13.27 -7.97 -42.19
CA ASP A 22 -14.07 -7.13 -41.29
C ASP A 22 -13.26 -5.93 -40.78
N LEU A 23 -11.97 -6.14 -40.47
CA LEU A 23 -11.08 -5.10 -39.97
C LEU A 23 -10.71 -4.08 -41.06
N ARG A 24 -10.46 -4.54 -42.30
CA ARG A 24 -10.25 -3.65 -43.46
C ARG A 24 -11.46 -2.78 -43.76
N ALA A 25 -12.67 -3.33 -43.63
CA ALA A 25 -13.90 -2.58 -43.87
C ALA A 25 -14.15 -1.49 -42.81
N GLN A 26 -13.74 -1.73 -41.56
CA GLN A 26 -14.00 -0.82 -40.44
C GLN A 26 -12.89 0.20 -40.20
N ILE A 27 -11.63 -0.14 -40.50
CA ILE A 27 -10.47 0.66 -40.13
C ILE A 27 -9.70 1.05 -41.41
N PRO A 28 -9.83 2.31 -41.87
CA PRO A 28 -9.07 2.80 -43.02
C PRO A 28 -7.55 2.60 -42.84
N GLY A 29 -6.91 1.95 -43.81
CA GLY A 29 -5.46 1.67 -43.79
C GLY A 29 -5.04 0.46 -42.96
N TRP A 30 -5.98 -0.30 -42.41
CA TRP A 30 -5.68 -1.53 -41.68
C TRP A 30 -5.13 -2.63 -42.62
N GLY A 31 -4.13 -3.38 -42.14
CA GLY A 31 -3.50 -4.47 -42.90
C GLY A 31 -2.31 -4.04 -43.78
N ALA A 32 -1.74 -2.85 -43.55
CA ALA A 32 -0.51 -2.41 -44.24
C ALA A 32 0.72 -3.30 -43.92
N ASP A 33 0.72 -4.00 -42.79
CA ASP A 33 1.77 -4.94 -42.34
C ASP A 33 1.34 -6.41 -42.37
N LEU A 34 0.26 -6.73 -43.11
CA LEU A 34 -0.32 -8.06 -43.09
C LEU A 34 0.57 -9.11 -43.76
N ASP A 35 1.46 -8.72 -44.68
CA ASP A 35 2.41 -9.66 -45.30
C ASP A 35 3.42 -10.12 -44.25
N PRO A 36 3.44 -11.42 -43.89
CA PRO A 36 4.39 -11.95 -42.93
C PRO A 36 5.86 -11.82 -43.38
N LYS A 37 6.13 -11.41 -44.62
CA LYS A 37 7.49 -11.10 -45.11
C LYS A 37 8.00 -9.74 -44.65
N ASP A 38 7.11 -8.80 -44.35
CA ASP A 38 7.47 -7.43 -43.99
C ASP A 38 7.86 -7.29 -42.51
N ARG A 39 7.52 -8.28 -41.68
CA ARG A 39 7.88 -8.28 -40.26
C ARG A 39 9.37 -8.57 -40.03
N PRO A 40 10.07 -7.83 -39.15
CA PRO A 40 11.49 -8.08 -38.80
C PRO A 40 11.78 -9.49 -38.26
N SER A 41 10.75 -10.17 -37.77
CA SER A 41 10.81 -11.50 -37.20
C SER A 41 10.71 -12.64 -38.22
N ASN A 42 10.50 -12.36 -39.51
CA ASN A 42 10.49 -13.40 -40.55
C ASN A 42 11.90 -13.61 -41.14
N PRO A 43 12.43 -14.84 -41.24
CA PRO A 43 11.87 -16.15 -40.87
C PRO A 43 12.27 -16.62 -39.45
N LYS A 44 12.80 -15.73 -38.61
CA LYS A 44 13.33 -16.05 -37.27
C LYS A 44 12.27 -16.56 -36.28
N LEU A 45 11.01 -16.14 -36.42
CA LEU A 45 9.89 -16.55 -35.58
C LEU A 45 9.43 -17.95 -35.99
N ARG A 46 9.78 -18.93 -35.17
CA ARG A 46 9.34 -20.32 -35.28
C ARG A 46 8.11 -20.56 -34.41
N GLN A 47 7.01 -20.99 -35.03
CA GLN A 47 5.78 -21.40 -34.35
C GLN A 47 5.60 -22.93 -34.35
N ASP A 48 6.52 -23.65 -35.00
CA ASP A 48 6.53 -25.11 -35.18
C ASP A 48 7.17 -25.86 -34.01
N LEU A 49 7.66 -25.14 -33.00
CA LEU A 49 8.30 -25.74 -31.83
C LEU A 49 7.23 -26.24 -30.86
N PRO A 50 7.16 -27.56 -30.57
CA PRO A 50 6.28 -28.06 -29.53
C PRO A 50 6.72 -27.43 -28.20
N THR A 51 5.81 -26.65 -27.63
CA THR A 51 6.06 -25.97 -26.36
C THR A 51 5.18 -26.67 -25.32
N GLU A 52 5.78 -27.30 -24.31
CA GLU A 52 5.05 -27.91 -23.19
C GLU A 52 4.42 -26.87 -22.26
N THR A 53 4.63 -25.58 -22.55
CA THR A 53 4.10 -24.47 -21.79
C THR A 53 2.63 -24.23 -22.12
N HIS A 54 1.75 -24.92 -21.41
CA HIS A 54 0.33 -24.61 -21.35
C HIS A 54 0.11 -23.54 -20.27
N TRP A 55 -0.55 -22.43 -20.63
CA TRP A 55 -0.88 -21.38 -19.67
C TRP A 55 -2.38 -21.39 -19.42
N ASP A 56 -2.79 -22.26 -18.50
CA ASP A 56 -4.11 -22.20 -17.91
C ASP A 56 -4.14 -21.16 -16.79
N PHE A 57 -5.34 -20.66 -16.49
CA PHE A 57 -5.50 -19.82 -15.31
C PHE A 57 -5.22 -20.67 -14.06
N PRO A 58 -4.20 -20.35 -13.26
CA PRO A 58 -3.74 -21.24 -12.21
C PRO A 58 -4.75 -21.32 -11.07
N GLU A 59 -4.72 -22.42 -10.32
CA GLU A 59 -5.59 -22.63 -9.16
C GLU A 59 -5.44 -21.46 -8.17
N ARG A 60 -6.58 -20.92 -7.74
CA ARG A 60 -6.59 -19.80 -6.80
C ARG A 60 -6.42 -20.32 -5.39
N GLN A 61 -5.46 -19.75 -4.66
CA GLN A 61 -5.37 -20.03 -3.24
C GLN A 61 -6.66 -19.60 -2.52
N PRO A 62 -7.07 -20.29 -1.43
CA PRO A 62 -8.32 -19.99 -0.74
C PRO A 62 -8.35 -18.58 -0.14
N GLU A 63 -9.40 -17.82 -0.45
CA GLU A 63 -9.69 -16.53 0.19
C GLU A 63 -10.48 -16.76 1.49
N LYS A 64 -9.77 -16.77 2.63
CA LYS A 64 -10.38 -16.98 3.95
C LYS A 64 -11.19 -15.77 4.45
N TRP A 65 -10.88 -14.58 3.96
CA TRP A 65 -11.58 -13.33 4.25
C TRP A 65 -11.41 -12.37 3.07
N PRO A 66 -12.31 -11.39 2.88
CA PRO A 66 -12.20 -10.42 1.78
C PRO A 66 -10.86 -9.69 1.81
N ARG A 67 -10.03 -9.83 0.76
CA ARG A 67 -8.77 -9.09 0.64
C ARG A 67 -8.92 -7.81 -0.16
N GLU A 68 -8.11 -6.85 0.21
CA GLU A 68 -7.94 -5.60 -0.50
C GLU A 68 -7.34 -5.89 -1.89
N ARG A 69 -7.98 -5.35 -2.92
CA ARG A 69 -7.48 -5.33 -4.29
C ARG A 69 -7.73 -3.95 -4.87
N SER A 70 -6.95 -3.57 -5.87
CA SER A 70 -7.29 -2.37 -6.63
C SER A 70 -8.66 -2.51 -7.29
N VAL A 71 -9.35 -1.38 -7.38
CA VAL A 71 -10.65 -1.28 -8.04
C VAL A 71 -10.57 -1.59 -9.54
N GLU A 72 -9.37 -1.49 -10.12
CA GLU A 72 -9.09 -1.76 -11.54
C GLU A 72 -8.95 -3.27 -11.79
N HIS A 73 -8.56 -4.04 -10.77
CA HIS A 73 -8.43 -5.48 -10.88
C HIS A 73 -9.77 -6.15 -10.59
N ARG A 74 -10.30 -6.95 -11.51
CA ARG A 74 -11.62 -7.59 -11.33
C ARG A 74 -11.68 -8.57 -10.15
N PHE A 75 -10.60 -9.31 -9.92
CA PHE A 75 -10.47 -10.32 -8.87
C PHE A 75 -9.03 -10.33 -8.36
N LEU A 76 -8.78 -11.00 -7.23
CA LEU A 76 -7.43 -11.15 -6.67
C LEU A 76 -6.57 -12.05 -7.54
N THR A 77 -5.28 -11.76 -7.62
CA THR A 77 -4.32 -12.68 -8.24
C THR A 77 -4.41 -14.08 -7.62
N PRO A 78 -4.11 -15.15 -8.38
CA PRO A 78 -4.20 -16.53 -7.88
C PRO A 78 -3.43 -16.77 -6.59
N VAL A 79 -2.30 -16.10 -6.42
CA VAL A 79 -1.51 -16.04 -5.18
C VAL A 79 -1.47 -14.60 -4.69
N PHE A 80 -1.69 -14.39 -3.39
CA PHE A 80 -1.65 -13.09 -2.72
C PHE A 80 -1.07 -13.22 -1.30
N GLY A 81 -0.46 -12.16 -0.78
CA GLY A 81 0.07 -12.18 0.59
C GLY A 81 -1.04 -12.30 1.64
N THR A 82 -0.82 -13.09 2.70
CA THR A 82 -1.76 -13.25 3.84
C THR A 82 -1.10 -13.04 5.21
N ALA A 83 0.22 -12.88 5.26
CA ALA A 83 1.00 -12.86 6.50
C ALA A 83 0.61 -11.74 7.47
N GLN A 84 0.16 -10.60 6.94
CA GLN A 84 -0.15 -9.42 7.74
C GLN A 84 -1.58 -8.95 7.40
N PRO A 85 -2.60 -9.47 8.09
CA PRO A 85 -3.97 -9.02 7.88
C PRO A 85 -4.13 -7.58 8.40
N PRO A 86 -4.82 -6.70 7.66
CA PRO A 86 -5.06 -5.33 8.13
C PRO A 86 -5.89 -5.34 9.42
N SER A 87 -5.38 -4.69 10.44
CA SER A 87 -5.97 -4.57 11.78
C SER A 87 -6.07 -3.11 12.21
N GLY A 88 -6.91 -2.83 13.22
CA GLY A 88 -6.98 -1.49 13.82
C GLY A 88 -7.50 -0.41 12.87
N ILE A 89 -7.19 0.84 13.19
CA ILE A 89 -7.54 2.02 12.40
C ILE A 89 -6.68 2.06 11.14
N SER A 90 -5.40 1.69 11.24
CA SER A 90 -4.50 1.56 10.08
C SER A 90 -5.11 0.64 9.00
N GLY A 91 -5.63 -0.52 9.41
CA GLY A 91 -6.30 -1.47 8.53
C GLY A 91 -7.59 -0.92 7.92
N MET A 92 -8.38 -0.14 8.67
CA MET A 92 -9.57 0.53 8.14
C MET A 92 -9.20 1.56 7.06
N LEU A 93 -8.12 2.31 7.26
CA LEU A 93 -7.62 3.28 6.27
C LEU A 93 -7.14 2.58 5.00
N ARG A 94 -6.40 1.47 5.12
CA ARG A 94 -6.00 0.65 3.95
C ARG A 94 -7.22 0.14 3.19
N LYS A 95 -8.20 -0.45 3.89
CA LYS A 95 -9.47 -0.91 3.28
C LYS A 95 -10.20 0.23 2.56
N TYR A 96 -10.21 1.42 3.16
CA TYR A 96 -10.84 2.59 2.56
C TYR A 96 -10.13 3.04 1.28
N ALA A 97 -8.78 3.09 1.29
CA ALA A 97 -7.98 3.45 0.12
C ALA A 97 -8.26 2.54 -1.08
N TYR A 98 -8.20 1.22 -0.87
CA TYR A 98 -8.48 0.21 -1.90
C TYR A 98 -9.94 0.17 -2.36
N LYS A 99 -10.89 0.55 -1.50
CA LYS A 99 -12.32 0.57 -1.85
C LYS A 99 -12.75 1.81 -2.64
N LYS A 100 -12.11 2.96 -2.39
CA LYS A 100 -12.59 4.26 -2.89
C LYS A 100 -11.76 4.88 -3.99
N PHE A 101 -10.46 4.59 -4.06
CA PHE A 101 -9.55 5.27 -4.97
C PHE A 101 -8.83 4.27 -5.87
N SER A 102 -8.74 4.60 -7.16
CA SER A 102 -7.85 3.93 -8.12
C SER A 102 -6.39 4.21 -7.77
N GLU A 103 -5.49 3.29 -8.14
CA GLU A 103 -4.05 3.41 -7.92
C GLU A 103 -3.45 4.60 -8.70
N GLY A 104 -4.10 5.06 -9.77
CA GLY A 104 -3.70 6.28 -10.49
C GLY A 104 -4.00 7.58 -9.73
N ARG A 105 -4.75 7.54 -8.62
CA ARG A 105 -5.09 8.73 -7.82
C ARG A 105 -4.12 8.91 -6.67
N ALA A 106 -3.51 10.10 -6.56
CA ALA A 106 -2.62 10.44 -5.44
C ALA A 106 -3.25 10.19 -4.06
N ALA A 107 -4.56 10.40 -3.91
CA ALA A 107 -5.28 10.14 -2.67
C ALA A 107 -5.15 8.68 -2.17
N HIS A 108 -5.07 7.69 -3.07
CA HIS A 108 -4.87 6.29 -2.71
C HIS A 108 -3.57 6.12 -1.91
N TRP A 109 -2.47 6.61 -2.49
CA TRP A 109 -1.13 6.51 -1.90
C TRP A 109 -0.97 7.35 -0.64
N LEU A 110 -1.51 8.57 -0.62
CA LEU A 110 -1.43 9.44 0.55
C LEU A 110 -2.14 8.82 1.76
N ILE A 111 -3.28 8.15 1.55
CA ILE A 111 -3.99 7.44 2.63
C ILE A 111 -3.18 6.23 3.10
N LEU A 112 -2.56 5.46 2.19
CA LEU A 112 -1.72 4.32 2.58
C LEU A 112 -0.50 4.77 3.39
N LEU A 113 0.19 5.82 2.97
CA LEU A 113 1.31 6.42 3.72
C LEU A 113 0.88 6.89 5.11
N TYR A 114 -0.30 7.52 5.21
CA TYR A 114 -0.84 7.91 6.51
C TYR A 114 -1.21 6.69 7.36
N ALA A 115 -1.78 5.64 6.76
CA ALA A 115 -2.08 4.39 7.44
C ALA A 115 -0.83 3.74 8.03
N ASP A 116 0.32 3.78 7.34
CA ASP A 116 1.60 3.29 7.88
C ASP A 116 2.03 4.05 9.15
N ARG A 117 1.78 5.36 9.20
CA ARG A 117 2.05 6.18 10.40
C ARG A 117 1.12 5.83 11.56
N VAL A 118 -0.16 5.63 11.28
CA VAL A 118 -1.15 5.21 12.27
C VAL A 118 -0.78 3.82 12.81
N ASP A 119 -0.37 2.91 11.95
CA ASP A 119 0.04 1.54 12.32
C ASP A 119 1.21 1.55 13.31
N ALA A 120 2.25 2.35 13.04
CA ALA A 120 3.38 2.51 13.96
C ALA A 120 2.94 3.03 15.33
N VAL A 121 2.06 4.04 15.36
CA VAL A 121 1.52 4.59 16.62
C VAL A 121 0.69 3.55 17.37
N GLU A 122 -0.19 2.81 16.68
CA GLU A 122 -0.98 1.74 17.29
C GLU A 122 -0.09 0.68 17.94
N HIS A 123 0.98 0.28 17.25
CA HIS A 123 1.93 -0.69 17.76
C HIS A 123 2.71 -0.18 18.97
N HIS A 124 3.17 1.07 18.97
CA HIS A 124 3.83 1.66 20.14
C HIS A 124 2.88 1.78 21.33
N VAL A 125 1.65 2.26 21.12
CA VAL A 125 0.64 2.32 22.18
C VAL A 125 0.34 0.94 22.74
N ARG A 126 0.21 -0.07 21.86
CA ARG A 126 0.02 -1.46 22.29
C ARG A 126 1.22 -1.98 23.09
N SER A 127 2.45 -1.63 22.70
CA SER A 127 3.66 -2.04 23.41
C SER A 127 3.65 -1.56 24.88
N PHE A 128 3.20 -0.33 25.13
CA PHE A 128 3.04 0.19 26.51
C PHE A 128 2.01 -0.56 27.35
N LEU A 129 1.09 -1.29 26.73
CA LEU A 129 0.11 -2.14 27.41
C LEU A 129 0.64 -3.57 27.66
N THR A 130 1.85 -3.89 27.22
CA THR A 130 2.47 -5.19 27.43
C THR A 130 3.44 -5.18 28.62
N THR A 131 3.89 -6.37 29.02
CA THR A 131 4.88 -6.54 30.11
C THR A 131 6.29 -6.06 29.76
N ARG A 132 6.57 -5.78 28.47
CA ARG A 132 7.86 -5.29 27.98
C ARG A 132 7.64 -4.12 27.01
N PRO A 133 7.48 -2.90 27.52
CA PRO A 133 7.34 -1.72 26.68
C PRO A 133 8.60 -1.44 25.88
N ASP A 134 8.43 -0.91 24.66
CA ASP A 134 9.53 -0.47 23.79
C ASP A 134 10.40 0.58 24.51
N ASN A 135 11.73 0.43 24.41
CA ASN A 135 12.66 1.42 24.94
C ASN A 135 13.21 2.31 23.81
N PRO A 136 12.74 3.57 23.70
CA PRO A 136 13.10 4.47 22.60
C PRO A 136 14.57 4.88 22.60
N ILE A 137 15.35 4.66 23.67
CA ILE A 137 16.78 5.03 23.71
C ILE A 137 17.65 3.91 23.14
N THR A 138 17.29 2.66 23.42
CA THR A 138 18.05 1.49 22.98
C THR A 138 17.61 0.97 21.62
N GLU A 139 16.33 1.12 21.27
CA GLU A 139 15.74 0.51 20.08
C GLU A 139 15.71 1.44 18.86
N THR A 140 15.91 2.75 19.04
CA THR A 140 15.97 3.72 17.92
C THR A 140 17.35 3.90 17.30
N GLY A 141 18.38 3.27 17.88
CA GLY A 141 19.76 3.38 17.39
C GLY A 141 20.50 4.66 17.83
N ILE A 142 19.90 5.52 18.67
CA ILE A 142 20.58 6.70 19.23
C ILE A 142 21.88 6.31 19.95
N LYS A 143 21.87 5.20 20.69
CA LYS A 143 23.07 4.68 21.34
C LYS A 143 24.16 4.30 20.33
N SER A 144 23.79 3.71 19.19
CA SER A 144 24.75 3.37 18.13
C SER A 144 25.31 4.61 17.42
N GLU A 145 24.55 5.69 17.28
CA GLU A 145 25.04 6.95 16.69
C GLU A 145 26.25 7.51 17.46
N VAL A 146 26.22 7.40 18.79
CA VAL A 146 27.31 7.85 19.67
C VAL A 146 28.43 6.82 19.77
N THR A 147 28.10 5.54 19.92
CA THR A 147 29.10 4.49 20.22
C THR A 147 29.83 3.94 18.99
N HIS A 148 29.23 4.03 17.80
CA HIS A 148 29.77 3.44 16.56
C HIS A 148 30.10 4.50 15.50
N HIS A 149 30.46 5.71 15.93
CA HIS A 149 30.91 6.81 15.05
C HIS A 149 29.88 7.24 13.98
N GLY A 150 28.58 7.07 14.25
CA GLY A 150 27.52 7.38 13.28
C GLY A 150 27.53 8.86 12.85
N ILE A 151 27.64 9.77 13.81
CA ILE A 151 27.72 11.23 13.55
C ILE A 151 29.01 11.60 12.80
N GLN A 152 30.15 11.05 13.21
CA GLN A 152 31.44 11.34 12.56
C GLN A 152 31.47 10.84 11.10
N SER A 153 30.81 9.74 10.79
CA SER A 153 30.73 9.20 9.42
C SER A 153 30.05 10.14 8.42
N ARG A 154 29.29 11.13 8.92
CA ARG A 154 28.48 12.07 8.12
C ARG A 154 29.21 13.40 7.87
N LEU A 155 30.22 13.73 8.67
CA LEU A 155 30.97 14.97 8.53
C LEU A 155 31.93 14.90 7.33
N GLY A 156 31.93 15.95 6.49
CA GLY A 156 32.86 16.08 5.37
C GLY A 156 32.63 15.14 4.17
N ARG A 157 31.53 14.38 4.15
CA ARG A 157 31.16 13.49 3.03
C ARG A 157 29.97 14.07 2.26
N LYS A 158 30.01 14.00 0.92
CA LYS A 158 28.86 14.33 0.05
C LYS A 158 27.89 13.15 0.02
N ARG A 159 27.13 12.97 1.10
CA ARG A 159 26.03 11.98 1.12
C ARG A 159 24.71 12.67 0.80
N SER A 160 23.86 12.00 0.03
CA SER A 160 22.54 12.51 -0.35
C SER A 160 21.55 12.56 0.82
N ASP A 161 21.76 11.75 1.86
CA ASP A 161 20.89 11.69 3.03
C ASP A 161 21.00 12.90 3.98
N LEU A 162 22.10 13.65 3.90
CA LEU A 162 22.25 14.87 4.70
C LEU A 162 21.28 15.98 4.30
N ALA A 163 20.74 15.94 3.08
CA ALA A 163 19.82 16.97 2.60
C ALA A 163 18.45 16.95 3.31
N HIS A 164 18.05 15.82 3.88
CA HIS A 164 16.73 15.67 4.51
C HIS A 164 16.77 15.48 6.03
N ILE A 165 17.96 15.30 6.62
CA ILE A 165 18.13 15.05 8.06
C ILE A 165 17.49 16.12 8.96
N TRP A 166 17.36 17.35 8.45
CA TRP A 166 16.72 18.45 9.18
C TRP A 166 15.21 18.24 9.39
N MET A 167 14.55 17.46 8.53
CA MET A 167 13.13 17.15 8.64
C MET A 167 12.83 16.01 9.60
N ASP A 168 13.81 15.11 9.82
CA ASP A 168 13.63 13.91 10.61
C ASP A 168 13.09 14.19 12.03
N PRO A 169 13.58 15.20 12.78
CA PRO A 169 13.02 15.52 14.09
C PRO A 169 11.53 15.90 14.02
N PHE A 170 11.11 16.61 12.97
CA PHE A 170 9.70 17.02 12.83
C PHE A 170 8.81 15.85 12.43
N ILE A 171 9.27 15.01 11.50
CA ILE A 171 8.51 13.86 11.01
C ILE A 171 8.40 12.78 12.10
N VAL A 172 9.46 12.56 12.88
CA VAL A 172 9.50 11.54 13.92
C VAL A 172 8.90 12.04 15.23
N ALA A 173 9.32 13.21 15.75
CA ALA A 173 8.86 13.70 17.06
C ALA A 173 7.54 14.47 16.99
N GLY A 174 7.22 15.10 15.86
CA GLY A 174 6.01 15.90 15.68
C GLY A 174 4.72 15.18 16.06
N PRO A 175 4.46 13.95 15.57
CA PRO A 175 3.30 13.15 15.96
C PRO A 175 3.19 12.90 17.47
N TRP A 176 4.31 12.63 18.15
CA TRP A 176 4.34 12.42 19.60
C TRP A 176 4.03 13.70 20.38
N ILE A 177 4.60 14.83 19.95
CA ILE A 177 4.34 16.14 20.57
C ILE A 177 2.85 16.50 20.43
N LEU A 178 2.30 16.36 19.22
CA LEU A 178 0.89 16.64 18.96
C LEU A 178 -0.03 15.71 19.76
N GLY A 179 0.31 14.42 19.83
CA GLY A 179 -0.42 13.44 20.64
C GLY A 179 -0.41 13.80 22.13
N GLY A 180 0.77 14.14 22.67
CA GLY A 180 0.92 14.59 24.06
C GLY A 180 0.12 15.86 24.35
N GLN A 181 0.15 16.85 23.45
CA GLN A 181 -0.64 18.08 23.57
C GLN A 181 -2.14 17.81 23.57
N ALA A 182 -2.61 16.91 22.69
CA ALA A 182 -4.01 16.52 22.62
C ALA A 182 -4.47 15.87 23.93
N ILE A 183 -3.71 14.90 24.45
CA ILE A 183 -4.00 14.24 25.73
C ILE A 183 -4.04 15.25 26.88
N ALA A 184 -3.04 16.13 26.98
CA ALA A 184 -2.99 17.17 28.00
C ALA A 184 -4.19 18.12 27.93
N SER A 185 -4.63 18.49 26.72
CA SER A 185 -5.78 19.37 26.53
C SER A 185 -7.09 18.71 26.98
N LEU A 186 -7.28 17.42 26.69
CA LEU A 186 -8.45 16.65 27.12
C LEU A 186 -8.47 16.47 28.64
N ALA A 187 -7.32 16.16 29.25
CA ALA A 187 -7.20 16.05 30.70
C ALA A 187 -7.56 17.37 31.40
N ARG A 188 -7.04 18.51 30.91
CA ARG A 188 -7.40 19.84 31.44
C ARG A 188 -8.90 20.11 31.34
N LYS A 189 -9.53 19.79 30.20
CA LYS A 189 -10.97 19.95 30.02
C LYS A 189 -11.78 19.08 30.98
N ALA A 190 -11.37 17.82 31.19
CA ALA A 190 -12.03 16.92 32.12
C ALA A 190 -11.95 17.42 33.58
N VAL A 191 -10.78 17.91 34.01
CA VAL A 191 -10.59 18.50 35.35
C VAL A 191 -11.45 19.76 35.52
N GLN A 192 -11.49 20.64 34.51
CA GLN A 192 -12.34 21.84 34.55
C GLN A 192 -13.84 21.51 34.59
N ALA A 193 -14.27 20.47 33.86
CA ALA A 193 -15.65 20.00 33.90
C ALA A 193 -16.04 19.41 35.27
N ALA A 194 -15.13 18.66 35.89
CA ALA A 194 -15.32 18.12 37.24
C ALA A 194 -15.42 19.23 38.30
N GLY A 195 -14.55 20.25 38.23
CA GLY A 195 -14.60 21.41 39.14
C GLY A 195 -15.89 22.23 39.02
N ARG A 196 -16.38 22.43 37.79
CA ARG A 196 -17.65 23.14 37.52
C ARG A 196 -18.89 22.39 38.02
N ASN A 197 -18.87 21.06 38.02
CA ASN A 197 -19.95 20.26 38.59
C ASN A 197 -19.93 20.26 40.12
N GLY A 198 -18.76 20.36 40.76
CA GLY A 198 -18.64 20.52 42.22
C GLY A 198 -19.27 21.81 42.73
N GLU A 199 -18.99 22.95 42.07
CA GLU A 199 -19.56 24.27 42.44
C GLU A 199 -21.07 24.41 42.20
N ARG A 200 -21.69 23.44 41.51
CA ARG A 200 -23.13 23.40 41.24
C ARG A 200 -23.88 22.50 42.23
N GLY A 201 -23.19 21.55 42.87
CA GLY A 201 -23.73 20.69 43.93
C GLY A 201 -23.83 21.38 45.29
N ASP A 202 -22.91 22.28 45.60
CA ASP A 202 -22.88 23.05 46.88
C ASP A 202 -23.84 24.26 46.92
N ARG A 203 -24.63 24.48 45.87
CA ARG A 203 -25.57 25.62 45.74
C ARG A 203 -27.05 25.23 45.81
N ASN A 204 -27.37 24.01 46.25
CA ASN A 204 -28.71 23.55 46.61
C ASN A 204 -28.74 23.13 48.08
#